data_AF-A0A938N3H3-F1
#
_entry.id   AF-A0A938N3H3-F1
#
_cell.length_a   1.000
_cell.length_b   1.000
_cell.length_c   1.000
_cell.angle_alpha   90.00
_cell.angle_beta   90.00
_cell.angle_gamma   90.00
#
_symmetry.space_group_name_H-M   'P 1'
#
loop_
_entity.id
_entity.type
_entity.pdbx_description
1 polymer ?
#
loop_
_entity_poly.entity_id
_entity_poly.type
_entity_poly.pdbx_seq_one_letter_code
_entity_poly.pdbx_strand_id
1 'polypeptide(L)'
;TQVSADVQEVWTAEVGGKITPPVLASGRVFVAQVDTHRIWCLDQSGGKPCWTFTAGARIDSPPTIHEDHVLFGCRDGWVYCLNAADGQLAWRFRAAPDDCRIVAFEQLESPWPVPGSVLVLDGVAYVAAGRSSFLDGGVYLYGLKPRTGELLYQTRLQGPWPDVHQEVGRPFDMEGAKGDILVTDGAHLYLYQMTFDKELKDITAERASTLGDRISGRRLIATGGFLDDTWYDRTYWTYTARWPGFYYANAGPKAGQILVFDESTTYGLHVFTERARLSPRFTPADKGYQLFADDNDNEPVLAPTSIDREKGPGYSRAAPPKWSQQVPLRARAMILAGDKLFLAGPPDVVPEDDPYAAFEGRRGAQLWCVAAADGKKLTEHALSSLPVFDGLIAAEGRLYLATLDGTLVCFDAPARR
;
A
#
# COMPACT_ATOMS: atom_id res chain seq x y z
N THR A 1 2.00 18.52 -3.03
CA THR A 1 1.28 19.72 -2.51
C THR A 1 1.99 20.24 -1.27
N GLN A 2 1.87 21.53 -0.94
CA GLN A 2 2.32 22.08 0.34
C GLN A 2 1.14 22.10 1.32
N VAL A 3 1.37 21.75 2.58
CA VAL A 3 0.36 21.83 3.66
C VAL A 3 0.99 22.58 4.84
N SER A 4 0.17 23.35 5.57
CA SER A 4 0.60 24.00 6.82
C SER A 4 1.02 22.96 7.86
N ALA A 5 2.07 23.25 8.65
CA ALA A 5 2.43 22.36 9.76
C ALA A 5 1.35 22.35 10.85
N ASP A 6 0.78 23.51 11.13
CA ASP A 6 -0.36 23.65 12.02
C ASP A 6 -1.65 23.48 11.22
N VAL A 7 -2.45 22.48 11.58
CA VAL A 7 -3.70 22.13 10.90
C VAL A 7 -4.84 22.02 11.90
N GLN A 8 -6.05 22.28 11.45
CA GLN A 8 -7.26 22.09 12.24
C GLN A 8 -8.29 21.32 11.41
N GLU A 9 -9.13 20.54 12.10
CA GLU A 9 -10.29 19.90 11.48
C GLU A 9 -11.22 20.97 10.90
N VAL A 10 -11.59 20.82 9.63
CA VAL A 10 -12.51 21.71 8.93
C VAL A 10 -13.87 21.07 8.77
N TRP A 11 -13.90 19.78 8.44
CA TRP A 11 -15.12 19.00 8.36
C TRP A 11 -14.83 17.52 8.58
N THR A 12 -15.87 16.80 8.99
CA THR A 12 -15.90 15.34 9.08
C THR A 12 -17.09 14.81 8.27
N ALA A 13 -16.96 13.59 7.74
CA ALA A 13 -18.02 12.89 7.05
C ALA A 13 -18.11 11.45 7.58
N GLU A 14 -19.29 11.08 8.10
CA GLU A 14 -19.56 9.74 8.60
C GLU A 14 -19.99 8.82 7.45
N VAL A 15 -19.06 8.04 6.91
CA VAL A 15 -19.32 7.03 5.88
C VAL A 15 -19.75 5.71 6.55
N GLY A 16 -19.13 5.41 7.70
CA GLY A 16 -19.37 4.24 8.54
C GLY A 16 -18.69 2.97 8.03
N GLY A 17 -18.47 2.03 8.95
CA GLY A 17 -17.85 0.73 8.64
C GLY A 17 -16.39 0.86 8.18
N LYS A 18 -15.84 -0.21 7.61
CA LYS A 18 -14.48 -0.20 7.08
C LYS A 18 -14.41 0.59 5.77
N ILE A 19 -13.61 1.65 5.74
CA ILE A 19 -13.38 2.47 4.54
C ILE A 19 -11.92 2.38 4.08
N THR A 20 -11.69 2.57 2.77
CA THR A 20 -10.35 2.64 2.18
C THR A 20 -9.71 4.01 2.43
N PRO A 21 -8.39 4.17 2.18
CA PRO A 21 -7.81 5.49 2.00
C PRO A 21 -8.61 6.35 0.99
N PRO A 22 -8.66 7.67 1.18
CA PRO A 22 -9.35 8.58 0.28
C PRO A 22 -8.53 8.86 -0.99
N VAL A 23 -9.21 9.23 -2.07
CA VAL A 23 -8.61 9.81 -3.28
C VAL A 23 -9.32 11.10 -3.60
N LEU A 24 -8.57 12.16 -3.93
CA LEU A 24 -9.12 13.45 -4.29
C LEU A 24 -8.90 13.75 -5.77
N ALA A 25 -9.96 14.18 -6.45
CA ALA A 25 -9.87 14.69 -7.81
C ALA A 25 -11.03 15.65 -8.11
N SER A 26 -10.71 16.77 -8.78
CA SER A 26 -11.70 17.71 -9.32
C SER A 26 -12.79 18.13 -8.31
N GLY A 27 -12.37 18.55 -7.12
CA GLY A 27 -13.30 19.01 -6.07
C GLY A 27 -14.06 17.90 -5.32
N ARG A 28 -13.71 16.63 -5.56
CA ARG A 28 -14.42 15.46 -4.99
C ARG A 28 -13.46 14.55 -4.26
N VAL A 29 -13.94 13.94 -3.18
CA VAL A 29 -13.22 12.91 -2.42
C VAL A 29 -13.94 11.58 -2.58
N PHE A 30 -13.19 10.55 -2.95
CA PHE A 30 -13.68 9.20 -3.20
C PHE A 30 -13.13 8.25 -2.15
N VAL A 31 -14.02 7.43 -1.58
CA VAL A 31 -13.65 6.32 -0.68
C VAL A 31 -14.52 5.11 -1.00
N ALA A 32 -13.97 3.91 -0.83
CA ALA A 32 -14.77 2.70 -0.85
C ALA A 32 -15.12 2.27 0.58
N GLN A 33 -16.39 1.95 0.80
CA GLN A 33 -16.89 1.27 1.99
C GLN A 33 -16.85 -0.23 1.71
N VAL A 34 -15.86 -0.89 2.31
CA VAL A 34 -15.33 -2.17 1.85
C VAL A 34 -16.39 -3.28 1.90
N ASP A 35 -17.00 -3.47 3.08
CA ASP A 35 -17.89 -4.62 3.34
C ASP A 35 -19.33 -4.41 2.83
N THR A 36 -19.69 -3.18 2.46
CA THR A 36 -20.99 -2.85 1.85
C THR A 36 -20.90 -2.61 0.35
N HIS A 37 -19.71 -2.84 -0.24
CA HIS A 37 -19.45 -2.84 -1.68
C HIS A 37 -19.67 -1.47 -2.35
N ARG A 38 -19.57 -0.38 -1.58
CA ARG A 38 -20.04 0.93 -2.01
C ARG A 38 -18.89 1.91 -2.25
N ILE A 39 -18.83 2.52 -3.43
CA ILE A 39 -18.06 3.75 -3.67
C ILE A 39 -18.89 4.95 -3.21
N TRP A 40 -18.27 5.82 -2.42
CA TRP A 40 -18.79 7.12 -2.04
C TRP A 40 -18.03 8.22 -2.76
N CYS A 41 -18.77 9.17 -3.32
CA CYS A 41 -18.23 10.46 -3.75
C CYS A 41 -18.75 11.54 -2.82
N LEU A 42 -17.83 12.28 -2.21
CA LEU A 42 -18.11 13.37 -1.30
C LEU A 42 -17.60 14.68 -1.91
N ASP A 43 -18.29 15.77 -1.62
CA ASP A 43 -17.83 17.12 -1.95
C ASP A 43 -16.65 17.52 -1.06
N GLN A 44 -15.58 18.06 -1.65
CA GLN A 44 -14.38 18.44 -0.91
C GLN A 44 -14.61 19.65 0.03
N SER A 45 -15.57 20.52 -0.26
CA SER A 45 -15.78 21.76 0.50
C SER A 45 -16.37 21.50 1.89
N GLY A 46 -17.22 20.48 2.02
CA GLY A 46 -17.89 20.17 3.28
C GLY A 46 -18.21 18.70 3.54
N GLY A 47 -17.62 17.76 2.79
CA GLY A 47 -17.77 16.32 3.01
C GLY A 47 -19.16 15.76 2.70
N LYS A 48 -20.02 16.52 2.01
CA LYS A 48 -21.40 16.09 1.73
C LYS A 48 -21.43 15.03 0.63
N PRO A 49 -22.26 13.97 0.74
CA PRO A 49 -22.41 13.00 -0.32
C PRO A 49 -22.94 13.62 -1.62
N CYS A 50 -22.18 13.44 -2.71
CA CYS A 50 -22.59 13.79 -4.07
C CYS A 50 -23.36 12.64 -4.71
N TRP A 51 -22.78 11.44 -4.66
CA TRP A 51 -23.38 10.21 -5.19
C TRP A 51 -22.74 8.98 -4.52
N THR A 52 -23.39 7.82 -4.69
CA THR A 52 -22.85 6.53 -4.29
C THR A 52 -23.11 5.48 -5.36
N PHE A 53 -22.27 4.45 -5.43
CA PHE A 53 -22.42 3.32 -6.34
C PHE A 53 -22.13 2.02 -5.60
N THR A 54 -23.00 1.01 -5.74
CA THR A 54 -22.81 -0.31 -5.10
C THR A 54 -22.41 -1.34 -6.15
N ALA A 55 -21.26 -1.97 -5.98
CA ALA A 55 -20.74 -3.04 -6.83
C ALA A 55 -21.21 -4.43 -6.35
N GLY A 56 -20.73 -5.50 -7.00
CA GLY A 56 -21.18 -6.87 -6.72
C GLY A 56 -20.49 -7.56 -5.53
N ALA A 57 -19.36 -7.04 -5.06
CA ALA A 57 -18.62 -7.54 -3.90
C ALA A 57 -17.71 -6.45 -3.32
N ARG A 58 -16.85 -6.82 -2.36
CA ARG A 58 -15.95 -5.90 -1.67
C ARG A 58 -15.06 -5.13 -2.66
N ILE A 59 -14.79 -3.89 -2.28
CA ILE A 59 -13.82 -3.00 -2.93
C ILE A 59 -12.86 -2.58 -1.82
N ASP A 60 -11.65 -3.12 -1.83
CA ASP A 60 -10.78 -3.15 -0.66
C ASP A 60 -9.56 -2.24 -0.74
N SER A 61 -9.40 -1.53 -1.86
CA SER A 61 -8.43 -0.47 -2.02
C SER A 61 -9.03 0.72 -2.77
N PRO A 62 -8.41 1.91 -2.64
CA PRO A 62 -8.97 3.14 -3.18
C PRO A 62 -9.16 3.08 -4.71
N PRO A 63 -10.23 3.69 -5.25
CA PRO A 63 -10.43 3.74 -6.69
C PRO A 63 -9.40 4.66 -7.35
N THR A 64 -9.08 4.37 -8.60
CA THR A 64 -8.20 5.22 -9.42
C THR A 64 -9.02 6.25 -10.16
N ILE A 65 -8.67 7.53 -10.02
CA ILE A 65 -9.25 8.59 -10.83
C ILE A 65 -8.36 8.84 -12.04
N HIS A 66 -8.93 8.72 -13.24
CA HIS A 66 -8.25 9.03 -14.48
C HIS A 66 -9.18 9.88 -15.34
N GLU A 67 -8.75 11.11 -15.62
CA GLU A 67 -9.56 12.10 -16.34
C GLU A 67 -10.91 12.35 -15.64
N ASP A 68 -12.02 12.03 -16.30
CA ASP A 68 -13.40 12.15 -15.81
C ASP A 68 -13.98 10.83 -15.28
N HIS A 69 -13.14 9.82 -15.05
CA HIS A 69 -13.57 8.47 -14.70
C HIS A 69 -13.02 7.97 -13.35
N VAL A 70 -13.83 7.15 -12.68
CA VAL A 70 -13.49 6.40 -11.47
C VAL A 70 -13.34 4.93 -11.85
N LEU A 71 -12.11 4.44 -11.91
CA LEU A 71 -11.79 3.05 -12.23
C LEU A 71 -11.50 2.25 -10.96
N PHE A 72 -12.09 1.08 -10.82
CA PHE A 72 -11.77 0.17 -9.72
C PHE A 72 -12.02 -1.28 -10.07
N GLY A 73 -11.18 -2.17 -9.53
CA GLY A 73 -11.48 -3.59 -9.47
C GLY A 73 -12.45 -3.93 -8.34
N CYS A 74 -13.09 -5.08 -8.44
CA CYS A 74 -13.97 -5.60 -7.41
C CYS A 74 -13.70 -7.08 -7.17
N ARG A 75 -13.90 -7.51 -5.93
CA ARG A 75 -13.75 -8.91 -5.52
C ARG A 75 -14.77 -9.85 -6.22
N ASP A 76 -15.75 -9.31 -6.95
CA ASP A 76 -16.70 -10.07 -7.79
C ASP A 76 -16.10 -10.51 -9.14
N GLY A 77 -14.85 -10.13 -9.43
CA GLY A 77 -14.15 -10.49 -10.67
C GLY A 77 -14.34 -9.51 -11.82
N TRP A 78 -14.91 -8.32 -11.57
CA TRP A 78 -15.08 -7.27 -12.55
C TRP A 78 -14.17 -6.07 -12.28
N VAL A 79 -13.87 -5.35 -13.36
CA VAL A 79 -13.38 -3.98 -13.34
C VAL A 79 -14.55 -3.07 -13.68
N TYR A 80 -14.74 -2.02 -12.92
CA TYR A 80 -15.78 -1.01 -13.09
C TYR A 80 -15.17 0.32 -13.49
N CYS A 81 -15.91 1.06 -14.29
CA CYS A 81 -15.60 2.44 -14.62
C CYS A 81 -16.86 3.29 -14.51
N LEU A 82 -16.83 4.28 -13.63
CA LEU A 82 -17.93 5.21 -13.40
C LEU A 82 -17.55 6.59 -13.91
N ASN A 83 -18.54 7.38 -14.32
CA ASN A 83 -18.36 8.81 -14.50
C ASN A 83 -18.15 9.46 -13.13
N ALA A 84 -17.06 10.24 -12.98
CA ALA A 84 -16.70 10.86 -11.71
C ALA A 84 -17.69 11.96 -11.26
N ALA A 85 -18.42 12.57 -12.21
CA ALA A 85 -19.33 13.66 -11.93
C ALA A 85 -20.63 13.19 -11.23
N ASP A 86 -21.18 12.05 -11.66
CA ASP A 86 -22.52 11.58 -11.25
C ASP A 86 -22.58 10.10 -10.80
N GLY A 87 -21.47 9.36 -10.88
CA GLY A 87 -21.39 7.97 -10.45
C GLY A 87 -22.05 6.97 -11.40
N GLN A 88 -22.49 7.40 -12.59
CA GLN A 88 -23.10 6.50 -13.55
C GLN A 88 -22.07 5.50 -14.10
N LEU A 89 -22.49 4.24 -14.23
CA LEU A 89 -21.66 3.20 -14.83
C LEU A 89 -21.42 3.51 -16.31
N ALA A 90 -20.17 3.82 -16.67
CA ALA A 90 -19.75 4.01 -18.04
C ALA A 90 -19.51 2.66 -18.74
N TRP A 91 -18.74 1.78 -18.10
CA TRP A 91 -18.50 0.42 -18.57
C TRP A 91 -18.07 -0.50 -17.42
N ARG A 92 -18.14 -1.82 -17.67
CA ARG A 92 -17.51 -2.84 -16.82
C ARG A 92 -16.87 -3.92 -17.69
N PHE A 93 -15.74 -4.46 -17.23
CA PHE A 93 -14.99 -5.52 -17.89
C PHE A 93 -14.89 -6.74 -16.98
N ARG A 94 -15.20 -7.92 -17.51
CA ARG A 94 -15.09 -9.16 -16.74
C ARG A 94 -13.66 -9.69 -16.81
N ALA A 95 -12.91 -9.50 -15.74
CA ALA A 95 -11.54 -9.99 -15.65
C ALA A 95 -11.47 -11.45 -15.17
N ALA A 96 -12.47 -11.91 -14.43
CA ALA A 96 -12.59 -13.33 -14.10
C ALA A 96 -12.92 -14.17 -15.36
N PRO A 97 -12.25 -15.32 -15.57
CA PRO A 97 -12.52 -16.19 -16.72
C PRO A 97 -13.93 -16.80 -16.69
N ASP A 98 -14.47 -17.10 -15.50
CA ASP A 98 -15.74 -17.81 -15.32
C ASP A 98 -16.65 -17.17 -14.25
N ASP A 99 -17.95 -17.55 -14.23
CA ASP A 99 -18.90 -17.10 -13.19
C ASP A 99 -18.91 -18.03 -12.00
N CYS A 100 -17.83 -17.99 -11.25
CA CYS A 100 -17.70 -18.79 -10.04
C CYS A 100 -17.78 -17.92 -8.81
N ARG A 101 -18.35 -18.45 -7.72
CA ARG A 101 -18.42 -17.80 -6.42
C ARG A 101 -17.87 -18.72 -5.35
N ILE A 102 -17.07 -18.13 -4.47
CA ILE A 102 -16.58 -18.74 -3.23
C ILE A 102 -16.94 -17.83 -2.06
N VAL A 103 -16.87 -18.36 -0.84
CA VAL A 103 -16.99 -17.54 0.37
C VAL A 103 -15.59 -17.13 0.82
N ALA A 104 -15.36 -15.83 0.95
CA ALA A 104 -14.15 -15.26 1.50
C ALA A 104 -14.53 -14.07 2.40
N PHE A 105 -13.96 -14.00 3.61
CA PHE A 105 -14.32 -12.97 4.60
C PHE A 105 -15.84 -12.87 4.81
N GLU A 106 -16.48 -14.04 4.93
CA GLU A 106 -17.93 -14.18 5.17
C GLU A 106 -18.83 -13.64 4.04
N GLN A 107 -18.26 -13.34 2.87
CA GLN A 107 -18.97 -12.74 1.74
C GLN A 107 -18.72 -13.54 0.45
N LEU A 108 -19.64 -13.43 -0.52
CA LEU A 108 -19.49 -14.07 -1.84
C LEU A 108 -18.52 -13.26 -2.70
N GLU A 109 -17.50 -13.95 -3.25
CA GLU A 109 -16.48 -13.37 -4.11
C GLU A 109 -16.17 -14.28 -5.30
N SER A 110 -15.53 -13.73 -6.33
CA SER A 110 -14.92 -14.52 -7.39
C SER A 110 -13.68 -15.29 -6.88
N PRO A 111 -13.39 -16.51 -7.36
CA PRO A 111 -12.07 -17.15 -7.25
C PRO A 111 -10.94 -16.28 -7.86
N TRP A 112 -11.29 -15.43 -8.82
CA TRP A 112 -10.42 -14.46 -9.46
C TRP A 112 -10.86 -13.03 -9.11
N PRO A 113 -10.61 -12.59 -7.87
CA PRO A 113 -10.96 -11.24 -7.46
C PRO A 113 -10.02 -10.24 -8.15
N VAL A 114 -10.50 -9.03 -8.39
CA VAL A 114 -9.69 -7.91 -8.85
C VAL A 114 -9.46 -6.96 -7.68
N PRO A 115 -8.20 -6.61 -7.32
CA PRO A 115 -7.92 -5.56 -6.34
C PRO A 115 -8.56 -4.22 -6.75
N GLY A 116 -9.01 -3.44 -5.76
CA GLY A 116 -9.70 -2.15 -5.98
C GLY A 116 -8.93 -1.15 -6.85
N SER A 117 -7.67 -0.87 -6.52
CA SER A 117 -6.83 0.10 -7.22
C SER A 117 -6.36 -0.42 -8.58
N VAL A 118 -6.52 0.42 -9.60
CA VAL A 118 -6.16 0.13 -10.99
C VAL A 118 -4.96 1.00 -11.39
N LEU A 119 -3.88 0.40 -11.88
CA LEU A 119 -2.74 1.17 -12.36
C LEU A 119 -3.05 1.75 -13.73
N VAL A 120 -2.96 3.07 -13.91
CA VAL A 120 -3.05 3.70 -15.23
C VAL A 120 -1.68 4.26 -15.63
N LEU A 121 -1.15 3.79 -16.76
CA LEU A 121 0.15 4.21 -17.30
C LEU A 121 0.04 4.36 -18.82
N ASP A 122 0.48 5.50 -19.35
CA ASP A 122 0.49 5.83 -20.78
C ASP A 122 -0.84 5.55 -21.51
N GLY A 123 -1.96 5.87 -20.85
CA GLY A 123 -3.30 5.69 -21.42
C GLY A 123 -3.82 4.24 -21.40
N VAL A 124 -3.19 3.36 -20.63
CA VAL A 124 -3.62 1.96 -20.43
C VAL A 124 -3.89 1.70 -18.95
N ALA A 125 -5.04 1.11 -18.65
CA ALA A 125 -5.43 0.64 -17.32
C ALA A 125 -5.02 -0.84 -17.17
N TYR A 126 -4.11 -1.12 -16.24
CA TYR A 126 -3.61 -2.45 -15.94
C TYR A 126 -4.26 -3.02 -14.68
N VAL A 127 -4.71 -4.27 -14.78
CA VAL A 127 -5.39 -4.99 -13.69
C VAL A 127 -4.92 -6.44 -13.59
N ALA A 128 -5.00 -6.99 -12.37
CA ALA A 128 -4.78 -8.40 -12.10
C ALA A 128 -6.04 -9.04 -11.53
N ALA A 129 -6.39 -10.25 -11.99
CA ALA A 129 -7.51 -11.03 -11.49
C ALA A 129 -7.06 -12.44 -11.10
N GLY A 130 -7.21 -12.81 -9.83
CA GLY A 130 -6.68 -14.07 -9.30
C GLY A 130 -6.11 -13.91 -7.90
N ARG A 131 -5.96 -15.01 -7.14
CA ARG A 131 -5.31 -14.98 -5.82
C ARG A 131 -3.86 -15.47 -5.87
N SER A 132 -3.59 -16.47 -6.70
CA SER A 132 -2.29 -17.12 -6.79
C SER A 132 -2.11 -17.69 -8.19
N SER A 133 -0.88 -17.64 -8.72
CA SER A 133 -0.55 -18.29 -9.99
C SER A 133 -0.73 -19.81 -9.92
N PHE A 134 -0.86 -20.39 -8.71
CA PHE A 134 -1.02 -21.83 -8.44
C PHE A 134 -2.46 -22.32 -8.29
N LEU A 135 -3.41 -21.42 -8.05
CA LEU A 135 -4.78 -21.78 -7.69
C LEU A 135 -5.75 -21.34 -8.77
N ASP A 136 -6.84 -22.07 -8.93
CA ASP A 136 -7.97 -21.68 -9.79
C ASP A 136 -7.54 -21.32 -11.21
N GLY A 137 -6.51 -21.97 -11.75
CA GLY A 137 -6.01 -21.65 -13.09
C GLY A 137 -5.17 -20.37 -13.19
N GLY A 138 -4.79 -19.74 -12.08
CA GLY A 138 -3.75 -18.70 -12.05
C GLY A 138 -4.26 -17.27 -11.96
N VAL A 139 -3.35 -16.33 -12.22
CA VAL A 139 -3.62 -14.89 -12.22
C VAL A 139 -3.67 -14.38 -13.66
N TYR A 140 -4.76 -13.72 -14.03
CA TYR A 140 -4.93 -13.08 -15.33
C TYR A 140 -4.55 -11.62 -15.24
N LEU A 141 -3.78 -11.13 -16.21
CA LEU A 141 -3.40 -9.74 -16.33
C LEU A 141 -4.00 -9.15 -17.60
N TYR A 142 -4.52 -7.94 -17.49
CA TYR A 142 -5.15 -7.23 -18.60
C TYR A 142 -4.66 -5.80 -18.68
N GLY A 143 -4.44 -5.31 -19.89
CA GLY A 143 -4.32 -3.90 -20.23
C GLY A 143 -5.58 -3.46 -20.98
N LEU A 144 -6.28 -2.45 -20.48
CA LEU A 144 -7.56 -1.97 -20.99
C LEU A 144 -7.46 -0.50 -21.39
N LYS A 145 -8.24 -0.05 -22.40
CA LYS A 145 -8.46 1.39 -22.63
C LYS A 145 -9.29 1.96 -21.47
N PRO A 146 -8.79 2.95 -20.69
CA PRO A 146 -9.50 3.45 -19.51
C PRO A 146 -10.90 4.00 -19.79
N ARG A 147 -11.11 4.62 -20.96
CA ARG A 147 -12.40 5.22 -21.33
C ARG A 147 -13.45 4.22 -21.81
N THR A 148 -13.07 3.07 -22.36
CA THR A 148 -14.02 2.15 -23.01
C THR A 148 -14.03 0.74 -22.43
N GLY A 149 -13.02 0.36 -21.65
CA GLY A 149 -12.84 -1.01 -21.17
C GLY A 149 -12.41 -1.98 -22.28
N GLU A 150 -12.05 -1.47 -23.46
CA GLU A 150 -11.57 -2.29 -24.58
C GLU A 150 -10.25 -2.96 -24.20
N LEU A 151 -10.18 -4.28 -24.42
CA LEU A 151 -8.99 -5.08 -24.17
C LEU A 151 -7.89 -4.73 -25.18
N LEU A 152 -6.72 -4.38 -24.67
CA LEU A 152 -5.51 -4.13 -25.46
C LEU A 152 -4.52 -5.30 -25.34
N TYR A 153 -4.24 -5.71 -24.11
CA TYR A 153 -3.22 -6.71 -23.79
C TYR A 153 -3.75 -7.71 -22.79
N GLN A 154 -3.30 -8.96 -22.89
CA GLN A 154 -3.64 -10.00 -21.95
C GLN A 154 -2.47 -10.97 -21.78
N THR A 155 -2.20 -11.35 -20.54
CA THR A 155 -1.38 -12.53 -20.22
C THR A 155 -1.98 -13.31 -19.06
N ARG A 156 -1.48 -14.51 -18.84
CA ARG A 156 -1.92 -15.40 -17.75
C ARG A 156 -0.72 -16.01 -17.07
N LEU A 157 -0.62 -15.79 -15.78
CA LEU A 157 0.36 -16.40 -14.90
C LEU A 157 -0.26 -17.66 -14.30
N GLN A 158 0.04 -18.80 -14.91
CA GLN A 158 -0.29 -20.11 -14.37
C GLN A 158 1.01 -20.89 -14.25
N GLY A 159 1.37 -21.30 -13.04
CA GLY A 159 2.68 -21.90 -12.83
C GLY A 159 3.61 -21.06 -11.96
N PRO A 160 4.89 -21.48 -11.95
CA PRO A 160 5.37 -22.79 -12.42
C PRO A 160 5.10 -23.87 -11.38
N TRP A 161 4.91 -25.14 -11.77
CA TRP A 161 4.73 -26.25 -10.82
C TRP A 161 6.09 -26.87 -10.49
N PRO A 162 6.68 -26.53 -9.34
CA PRO A 162 8.02 -27.00 -9.04
C PRO A 162 8.03 -28.52 -8.88
N ASP A 163 9.04 -29.18 -9.46
CA ASP A 163 9.32 -30.58 -9.14
C ASP A 163 10.08 -30.63 -7.82
N VAL A 164 9.38 -30.92 -6.73
CA VAL A 164 9.96 -30.95 -5.38
C VAL A 164 11.06 -32.00 -5.20
N HIS A 165 11.20 -32.96 -6.12
CA HIS A 165 12.28 -33.94 -6.10
C HIS A 165 13.55 -33.46 -6.82
N GLN A 166 13.41 -32.53 -7.77
CA GLN A 166 14.53 -31.98 -8.53
C GLN A 166 14.94 -30.58 -8.04
N GLU A 167 13.98 -29.78 -7.59
CA GLU A 167 14.14 -28.40 -7.17
C GLU A 167 14.38 -28.29 -5.65
N VAL A 168 15.35 -29.07 -5.15
CA VAL A 168 15.79 -29.07 -3.75
C VAL A 168 16.77 -27.91 -3.46
N GLY A 169 16.94 -27.55 -2.19
CA GLY A 169 17.94 -26.56 -1.76
C GLY A 169 17.55 -25.10 -1.98
N ARG A 170 16.24 -24.79 -2.08
CA ARG A 170 15.70 -23.43 -2.26
C ARG A 170 14.83 -23.01 -1.07
N PRO A 171 15.38 -22.91 0.14
CA PRO A 171 14.57 -22.52 1.29
C PRO A 171 14.06 -21.09 1.11
N PHE A 172 12.77 -20.88 1.33
CA PHE A 172 12.12 -19.56 1.33
C PHE A 172 12.02 -18.86 -0.03
N ASP A 173 12.33 -19.56 -1.13
CA ASP A 173 12.09 -19.12 -2.49
C ASP A 173 10.99 -19.98 -3.12
N MET A 174 9.99 -19.33 -3.71
CA MET A 174 8.95 -19.98 -4.50
C MET A 174 8.63 -19.08 -5.69
N GLU A 175 8.82 -19.64 -6.88
CA GLU A 175 8.43 -19.01 -8.14
C GLU A 175 6.92 -18.80 -8.23
N GLY A 176 6.49 -17.98 -9.20
CA GLY A 176 5.08 -17.65 -9.41
C GLY A 176 4.71 -16.29 -8.82
N ALA A 177 3.41 -16.04 -8.69
CA ALA A 177 2.89 -14.73 -8.29
C ALA A 177 1.67 -14.85 -7.39
N LYS A 178 1.49 -13.84 -6.54
CA LYS A 178 0.23 -13.57 -5.84
C LYS A 178 -0.54 -12.50 -6.60
N GLY A 179 -1.86 -12.56 -6.57
CA GLY A 179 -2.69 -11.47 -7.08
C GLY A 179 -2.63 -10.27 -6.14
N ASP A 180 -2.26 -9.12 -6.67
CA ASP A 180 -2.20 -7.83 -5.97
C ASP A 180 -2.23 -6.68 -6.99
N ILE A 181 -2.12 -5.44 -6.50
CA ILE A 181 -2.02 -4.21 -7.28
C ILE A 181 -0.71 -4.22 -8.09
N LEU A 182 -0.78 -3.86 -9.37
CA LEU A 182 0.42 -3.65 -10.19
C LEU A 182 1.09 -2.32 -9.82
N VAL A 183 2.42 -2.32 -9.80
CA VAL A 183 3.24 -1.11 -9.63
C VAL A 183 4.14 -0.89 -10.84
N THR A 184 4.69 0.31 -10.99
CA THR A 184 5.53 0.69 -12.13
C THR A 184 6.68 1.59 -11.73
N ASP A 185 7.76 1.54 -12.50
CA ASP A 185 8.86 2.50 -12.52
C ASP A 185 8.73 3.50 -13.70
N GLY A 186 7.61 3.46 -14.42
CA GLY A 186 7.34 4.22 -15.65
C GLY A 186 7.76 3.51 -16.94
N ALA A 187 8.68 2.54 -16.87
CA ALA A 187 9.15 1.76 -18.02
C ALA A 187 8.54 0.35 -18.06
N HIS A 188 8.38 -0.28 -16.90
CA HIS A 188 7.96 -1.66 -16.71
C HIS A 188 6.79 -1.75 -15.74
N LEU A 189 6.09 -2.88 -15.79
CA LEU A 189 5.02 -3.24 -14.87
C LEU A 189 5.51 -4.35 -13.95
N TYR A 190 5.09 -4.32 -12.71
CA TYR A 190 5.49 -5.29 -11.72
C TYR A 190 4.28 -5.84 -10.98
N LEU A 191 4.25 -7.17 -10.85
CA LEU A 191 3.34 -7.87 -9.96
C LEU A 191 4.19 -8.73 -9.05
N TYR A 192 4.28 -8.35 -7.77
CA TYR A 192 5.11 -9.04 -6.80
C TYR A 192 6.59 -9.11 -7.30
N GLN A 193 7.14 -10.31 -7.47
CA GLN A 193 8.49 -10.53 -8.00
C GLN A 193 8.58 -10.56 -9.54
N MET A 194 7.44 -10.56 -10.23
CA MET A 194 7.37 -10.63 -11.70
C MET A 194 7.56 -9.24 -12.33
N THR A 195 8.17 -9.20 -13.51
CA THR A 195 8.36 -7.98 -14.31
C THR A 195 7.78 -8.19 -15.71
N PHE A 196 7.07 -7.19 -16.21
CA PHE A 196 6.48 -7.17 -17.54
C PHE A 196 6.84 -5.90 -18.30
N ASP A 197 6.88 -5.98 -19.62
CA ASP A 197 6.80 -4.78 -20.46
C ASP A 197 5.35 -4.21 -20.48
N LYS A 198 5.15 -3.09 -21.19
CA LYS A 198 3.85 -2.42 -21.28
C LYS A 198 2.81 -3.20 -22.10
N GLU A 199 3.21 -4.26 -22.81
CA GLU A 199 2.32 -5.15 -23.54
C GLU A 199 2.00 -6.43 -22.72
N LEU A 200 2.37 -6.44 -21.43
CA LEU A 200 2.22 -7.56 -20.50
C LEU A 200 3.02 -8.81 -20.87
N LYS A 201 4.12 -8.65 -21.61
CA LYS A 201 5.06 -9.74 -21.85
C LYS A 201 5.96 -9.92 -20.65
N ASP A 202 6.08 -11.17 -20.17
CA ASP A 202 6.96 -11.52 -19.06
C ASP A 202 8.43 -11.33 -19.47
N ILE A 203 9.13 -10.48 -18.72
CA ILE A 203 10.55 -10.18 -18.84
C ILE A 203 11.23 -10.29 -17.46
N THR A 204 10.67 -11.11 -16.58
CA THR A 204 11.16 -11.32 -15.22
C THR A 204 12.61 -11.76 -15.25
N ALA A 205 13.47 -10.97 -14.59
CA ALA A 205 14.90 -11.24 -14.51
C ALA A 205 15.16 -12.58 -13.82
N GLU A 206 16.25 -13.25 -14.19
CA GLU A 206 16.70 -14.46 -13.49
C GLU A 206 17.06 -14.14 -12.02
N ARG A 207 17.09 -15.20 -11.21
CA ARG A 207 17.51 -15.10 -9.81
C ARG A 207 18.98 -14.67 -9.73
N ALA A 208 19.27 -13.76 -8.82
CA ALA A 208 20.62 -13.33 -8.49
C ALA A 208 21.27 -14.23 -7.43
N SER A 209 20.49 -14.97 -6.63
CA SER A 209 20.99 -15.94 -5.64
C SER A 209 20.02 -17.11 -5.41
N THR A 210 20.45 -18.07 -4.58
CA THR A 210 19.67 -19.25 -4.15
C THR A 210 18.46 -18.92 -3.27
N LEU A 211 18.29 -17.65 -2.89
CA LEU A 211 17.25 -17.17 -1.97
C LEU A 211 16.15 -16.38 -2.68
N GLY A 212 16.13 -16.43 -4.01
CA GLY A 212 15.06 -15.88 -4.84
C GLY A 212 15.16 -14.38 -5.12
N ASP A 213 16.23 -13.69 -4.70
CA ASP A 213 16.38 -12.27 -5.00
C ASP A 213 16.59 -12.01 -6.49
N ARG A 214 16.09 -10.88 -6.96
CA ARG A 214 16.13 -10.48 -8.38
C ARG A 214 16.42 -9.01 -8.48
N ILE A 215 17.18 -8.63 -9.48
CA ILE A 215 17.45 -7.24 -9.82
C ILE A 215 16.64 -6.92 -11.06
N SER A 216 15.71 -5.98 -10.94
CA SER A 216 14.94 -5.48 -12.08
C SER A 216 14.97 -3.95 -12.09
N GLY A 217 13.88 -3.28 -11.75
CA GLY A 217 13.83 -1.82 -11.65
C GLY A 217 13.31 -1.33 -10.31
N ARG A 218 13.73 -0.11 -9.93
CA ARG A 218 13.40 0.50 -8.64
C ARG A 218 11.92 0.78 -8.54
N ARG A 219 11.29 0.22 -7.52
CA ARG A 219 9.84 0.33 -7.27
C ARG A 219 9.53 0.13 -5.80
N LEU A 220 8.31 0.47 -5.42
CA LEU A 220 7.76 0.06 -4.14
C LEU A 220 7.43 -1.44 -4.17
N ILE A 221 7.90 -2.17 -3.17
CA ILE A 221 7.72 -3.61 -3.01
C ILE A 221 7.06 -3.84 -1.66
N ALA A 222 5.97 -4.62 -1.65
CA ALA A 222 5.34 -5.10 -0.42
C ALA A 222 5.42 -6.63 -0.35
N THR A 223 6.01 -7.17 0.72
CA THR A 223 6.17 -8.63 0.89
C THR A 223 4.89 -9.34 1.34
N GLY A 224 4.03 -8.63 2.10
CA GLY A 224 2.69 -9.09 2.51
C GLY A 224 1.57 -8.70 1.55
N GLY A 225 1.85 -7.80 0.60
CA GLY A 225 0.89 -7.10 -0.23
C GLY A 225 0.61 -5.68 0.28
N PHE A 226 0.09 -4.82 -0.59
CA PHE A 226 -0.04 -3.38 -0.30
C PHE A 226 -1.15 -3.04 0.71
N LEU A 227 -2.09 -3.96 0.92
CA LEU A 227 -3.24 -3.77 1.83
C LEU A 227 -3.07 -4.54 3.15
N ASP A 228 -1.90 -5.15 3.37
CA ASP A 228 -1.63 -5.91 4.58
C ASP A 228 -1.29 -4.97 5.74
N ASP A 229 -2.25 -4.81 6.65
CA ASP A 229 -2.11 -4.02 7.86
C ASP A 229 -1.95 -4.88 9.13
N THR A 230 -1.51 -6.13 9.00
CA THR A 230 -1.37 -7.08 10.12
C THR A 230 -0.16 -6.82 11.02
N TRP A 231 0.78 -5.97 10.59
CA TRP A 231 2.02 -5.68 11.31
C TRP A 231 2.85 -6.94 11.62
N TYR A 232 2.90 -7.89 10.70
CA TYR A 232 3.71 -9.10 10.86
C TYR A 232 5.22 -8.80 10.71
N ASP A 233 6.08 -9.55 11.41
CA ASP A 233 7.53 -9.32 11.45
C ASP A 233 8.25 -9.60 10.11
N ARG A 234 7.51 -9.94 9.05
CA ARG A 234 8.01 -10.16 7.69
C ARG A 234 7.26 -9.39 6.61
N THR A 235 6.33 -8.53 7.01
CA THR A 235 5.59 -7.65 6.11
C THR A 235 6.27 -6.29 6.15
N TYR A 236 7.02 -6.01 5.10
CA TYR A 236 7.73 -4.75 4.91
C TYR A 236 7.38 -4.18 3.56
N TRP A 237 7.36 -2.87 3.52
CA TRP A 237 7.52 -2.11 2.30
C TRP A 237 9.01 -1.81 2.11
N THR A 238 9.49 -1.93 0.89
CA THR A 238 10.82 -1.48 0.48
C THR A 238 10.73 -0.68 -0.81
N TYR A 239 11.58 0.33 -0.97
CA TYR A 239 11.73 1.05 -2.24
C TYR A 239 13.11 0.78 -2.83
N THR A 240 13.22 -0.13 -3.79
CA THR A 240 14.51 -0.66 -4.27
C THR A 240 14.37 -1.34 -5.63
N ALA A 241 15.47 -1.43 -6.38
CA ALA A 241 15.55 -2.22 -7.62
C ALA A 241 15.66 -3.73 -7.38
N ARG A 242 15.93 -4.15 -6.14
CA ARG A 242 16.15 -5.54 -5.77
C ARG A 242 14.96 -6.12 -5.02
N TRP A 243 14.31 -7.13 -5.61
CA TRP A 243 13.36 -7.96 -4.88
C TRP A 243 14.08 -8.65 -3.71
N PRO A 244 13.68 -8.42 -2.45
CA PRO A 244 14.56 -8.74 -1.34
C PRO A 244 14.57 -10.22 -0.92
N GLY A 245 13.70 -11.06 -1.50
CA GLY A 245 13.41 -12.37 -0.93
C GLY A 245 12.81 -12.27 0.49
N PHE A 246 12.31 -13.38 1.03
CA PHE A 246 11.52 -13.33 2.28
C PHE A 246 12.33 -13.01 3.55
N TYR A 247 13.65 -13.21 3.55
CA TYR A 247 14.47 -13.15 4.78
C TYR A 247 15.30 -11.87 4.96
N TYR A 248 15.41 -11.01 3.95
CA TYR A 248 16.46 -9.98 3.91
C TYR A 248 15.98 -8.53 3.98
N ALA A 249 14.67 -8.27 3.90
CA ALA A 249 14.13 -6.91 3.83
C ALA A 249 14.41 -6.06 5.09
N ASN A 250 14.29 -6.63 6.29
CA ASN A 250 14.31 -5.91 7.57
C ASN A 250 15.55 -5.03 7.82
N ALA A 251 16.73 -5.44 7.34
CA ALA A 251 17.98 -4.71 7.57
C ALA A 251 18.42 -3.87 6.36
N GLY A 252 17.65 -3.93 5.27
CA GLY A 252 17.89 -3.15 4.06
C GLY A 252 17.64 -1.65 4.27
N PRO A 253 18.26 -0.79 3.45
CA PRO A 253 17.91 0.62 3.38
C PRO A 253 16.49 0.73 2.85
N LYS A 254 15.80 1.81 3.23
CA LYS A 254 14.42 2.07 2.77
C LYS A 254 13.45 0.91 3.04
N ALA A 255 13.63 0.20 4.17
CA ALA A 255 12.73 -0.85 4.62
C ALA A 255 11.96 -0.38 5.85
N GLY A 256 10.63 -0.57 5.84
CA GLY A 256 9.76 -0.16 6.92
C GLY A 256 8.36 -0.76 6.78
N GLN A 257 7.48 -0.47 7.72
CA GLN A 257 6.08 -0.91 7.69
C GLN A 257 5.21 0.02 6.86
N ILE A 258 5.62 1.28 6.73
CA ILE A 258 5.00 2.26 5.84
C ILE A 258 6.11 3.16 5.29
N LEU A 259 6.01 3.49 4.01
CA LEU A 259 6.97 4.33 3.30
C LEU A 259 6.25 5.42 2.52
N VAL A 260 6.87 6.58 2.40
CA VAL A 260 6.54 7.60 1.41
C VAL A 260 7.83 8.11 0.78
N PHE A 261 7.80 8.54 -0.46
CA PHE A 261 9.00 8.93 -1.17
C PHE A 261 8.74 10.06 -2.16
N ASP A 262 9.76 10.86 -2.38
CA ASP A 262 9.86 11.79 -3.50
C ASP A 262 10.86 11.25 -4.54
N GLU A 263 11.26 12.10 -5.48
CA GLU A 263 12.22 11.77 -6.54
C GLU A 263 13.58 11.30 -6.00
N SER A 264 14.00 11.79 -4.83
CA SER A 264 15.36 11.65 -4.28
C SER A 264 15.44 10.96 -2.92
N THR A 265 14.36 10.98 -2.13
CA THR A 265 14.37 10.59 -0.73
C THR A 265 13.18 9.70 -0.41
N THR A 266 13.45 8.63 0.33
CA THR A 266 12.43 7.78 0.93
C THR A 266 12.38 8.02 2.42
N TYR A 267 11.19 8.25 2.94
CA TYR A 267 10.86 8.36 4.34
C TYR A 267 10.12 7.10 4.77
N GLY A 268 10.39 6.63 5.98
CA GLY A 268 9.78 5.41 6.47
C GLY A 268 9.65 5.36 7.97
N LEU A 269 8.66 4.59 8.42
CA LEU A 269 8.60 4.12 9.80
C LEU A 269 8.96 2.64 9.84
N HIS A 270 9.98 2.32 10.61
CA HIS A 270 10.43 0.96 10.84
C HIS A 270 10.18 0.55 12.29
N VAL A 271 9.33 -0.45 12.47
CA VAL A 271 8.84 -0.91 13.76
C VAL A 271 9.72 -2.02 14.37
N PHE A 272 10.28 -2.89 13.54
CA PHE A 272 11.09 -4.02 13.99
C PHE A 272 12.59 -3.67 14.00
N THR A 273 12.95 -2.70 14.84
CA THR A 273 14.29 -2.09 14.90
C THR A 273 15.36 -3.01 15.52
N GLU A 274 14.95 -4.10 16.17
CA GLU A 274 15.85 -5.05 16.84
C GLU A 274 15.63 -6.49 16.39
N ARG A 275 16.61 -7.37 16.69
CA ARG A 275 16.52 -8.81 16.43
C ARG A 275 16.82 -9.65 17.67
N ALA A 276 16.08 -10.76 17.81
CA ALA A 276 16.41 -11.88 18.68
C ALA A 276 16.90 -13.04 17.81
N ARG A 277 18.23 -13.20 17.73
CA ARG A 277 18.88 -14.13 16.80
C ARG A 277 18.45 -13.85 15.34
N LEU A 278 17.55 -14.67 14.80
CA LEU A 278 17.12 -14.64 13.40
C LEU A 278 15.77 -13.94 13.19
N SER A 279 15.02 -13.64 14.26
CA SER A 279 13.70 -13.03 14.16
C SER A 279 13.75 -11.55 14.57
N PRO A 280 13.11 -10.65 13.81
CA PRO A 280 12.86 -9.28 14.26
C PRO A 280 12.04 -9.28 15.56
N ARG A 281 12.31 -8.31 16.44
CA ARG A 281 11.59 -8.13 17.72
C ARG A 281 10.67 -6.93 17.64
N PHE A 282 9.50 -7.09 18.24
CA PHE A 282 8.59 -6.00 18.53
C PHE A 282 8.63 -5.72 20.03
N THR A 283 9.06 -4.50 20.40
CA THR A 283 9.24 -4.07 21.80
C THR A 283 8.55 -2.70 21.99
N PRO A 284 7.20 -2.67 21.97
CA PRO A 284 6.46 -1.43 22.14
C PRO A 284 6.67 -0.84 23.54
N ALA A 285 6.56 0.48 23.66
CA ALA A 285 6.78 1.27 24.87
C ALA A 285 8.18 1.17 25.51
N ASP A 286 9.18 0.61 24.79
CA ASP A 286 10.58 0.59 25.21
C ASP A 286 11.36 1.75 24.55
N LYS A 287 11.69 1.59 23.26
CA LYS A 287 12.53 2.53 22.52
C LYS A 287 11.79 3.37 21.48
N GLY A 288 10.51 3.09 21.24
CA GLY A 288 9.77 3.65 20.12
C GLY A 288 10.09 2.97 18.79
N TYR A 289 9.74 3.66 17.71
CA TYR A 289 9.86 3.19 16.34
C TYR A 289 10.82 4.09 15.55
N GLN A 290 11.57 3.51 14.62
CA GLN A 290 12.55 4.26 13.85
C GLN A 290 11.85 5.02 12.72
N LEU A 291 11.74 6.34 12.86
CA LEU A 291 11.43 7.24 11.76
C LEU A 291 12.73 7.63 11.06
N PHE A 292 12.78 7.52 9.74
CA PHE A 292 14.00 7.78 8.97
C PHE A 292 13.74 8.49 7.65
N ALA A 293 14.79 9.10 7.11
CA ALA A 293 14.93 9.45 5.71
C ALA A 293 16.19 8.83 5.12
N ASP A 294 16.08 8.25 3.94
CA ASP A 294 17.16 7.57 3.25
C ASP A 294 17.21 8.01 1.78
N ASP A 295 18.40 7.97 1.21
CA ASP A 295 18.56 8.33 -0.20
C ASP A 295 17.98 7.23 -1.11
N ASN A 296 17.27 7.64 -2.16
CA ASN A 296 16.69 6.70 -3.11
C ASN A 296 17.76 5.85 -3.81
N ASP A 297 18.99 6.35 -3.93
CA ASP A 297 20.10 5.62 -4.56
C ASP A 297 20.86 4.71 -3.58
N ASN A 298 20.56 4.76 -2.28
CA ASN A 298 21.12 3.85 -1.29
C ASN A 298 20.47 2.46 -1.38
N GLU A 299 20.81 1.69 -2.39
CA GLU A 299 20.27 0.34 -2.64
C GLU A 299 20.75 -0.69 -1.59
N PRO A 300 19.97 -1.76 -1.30
CA PRO A 300 20.38 -2.84 -0.43
C PRO A 300 21.63 -3.55 -0.96
N VAL A 301 22.59 -3.75 -0.07
CA VAL A 301 23.84 -4.47 -0.36
C VAL A 301 23.76 -5.85 0.27
N LEU A 302 24.01 -6.90 -0.51
CA LEU A 302 24.19 -8.23 0.05
C LEU A 302 25.64 -8.37 0.50
N ALA A 303 25.87 -8.52 1.82
CA ALA A 303 27.21 -8.75 2.33
C ALA A 303 27.78 -10.08 1.75
N PRO A 304 29.07 -10.16 1.36
CA PRO A 304 29.66 -11.38 0.83
C PRO A 304 29.49 -12.60 1.74
N THR A 305 29.47 -12.38 3.07
CA THR A 305 29.25 -13.42 4.09
C THR A 305 27.82 -13.95 4.15
N SER A 306 26.88 -13.29 3.47
CA SER A 306 25.47 -13.70 3.36
C SER A 306 25.17 -14.41 2.04
N ILE A 307 26.10 -14.38 1.08
CA ILE A 307 26.03 -15.18 -0.15
C ILE A 307 26.11 -16.67 0.27
N ASP A 308 25.21 -17.49 -0.27
CA ASP A 308 25.08 -18.94 0.00
C ASP A 308 24.68 -19.34 1.44
N ARG A 309 24.27 -18.39 2.29
CA ARG A 309 23.65 -18.71 3.59
C ARG A 309 22.14 -18.83 3.47
N GLU A 310 21.58 -19.94 3.94
CA GLU A 310 20.12 -20.12 4.01
C GLU A 310 19.42 -19.10 4.94
N LYS A 311 20.13 -18.62 5.99
CA LYS A 311 19.64 -17.63 6.96
C LYS A 311 20.77 -16.71 7.43
N GLY A 312 20.47 -15.43 7.63
CA GLY A 312 21.48 -14.44 8.02
C GLY A 312 20.93 -13.07 8.42
N PRO A 313 21.82 -12.09 8.65
CA PRO A 313 21.45 -10.76 9.10
C PRO A 313 20.60 -9.95 8.10
N GLY A 314 20.51 -10.39 6.85
CA GLY A 314 19.73 -9.67 5.84
C GLY A 314 20.62 -8.90 4.86
N TYR A 315 20.01 -8.04 4.06
CA TYR A 315 20.76 -6.99 3.35
C TYR A 315 21.34 -6.01 4.36
N SER A 316 22.42 -5.35 3.97
CA SER A 316 22.97 -4.19 4.66
C SER A 316 22.78 -2.93 3.80
N ARG A 317 23.23 -1.80 4.34
CA ARG A 317 23.15 -0.48 3.72
C ARG A 317 24.55 -0.03 3.31
N ALA A 318 24.69 0.62 2.15
CA ALA A 318 25.98 1.11 1.67
C ALA A 318 26.40 2.40 2.39
N ALA A 319 25.45 3.30 2.61
CA ALA A 319 25.61 4.58 3.30
C ALA A 319 24.67 4.68 4.52
N PRO A 320 24.97 5.49 5.56
CA PRO A 320 24.02 5.79 6.65
C PRO A 320 22.74 6.47 6.12
N PRO A 321 21.62 6.49 6.86
CA PRO A 321 20.45 7.24 6.43
C PRO A 321 20.77 8.74 6.46
N LYS A 322 20.03 9.56 5.70
CA LYS A 322 20.15 11.04 5.77
C LYS A 322 19.93 11.51 7.20
N TRP A 323 18.92 10.94 7.85
CA TRP A 323 18.70 11.05 9.28
C TRP A 323 17.83 9.88 9.75
N SER A 324 17.90 9.55 11.04
CA SER A 324 16.98 8.63 11.69
C SER A 324 16.84 8.95 13.16
N GLN A 325 15.65 8.75 13.72
CA GLN A 325 15.37 8.95 15.15
C GLN A 325 14.29 7.99 15.61
N GLN A 326 14.26 7.73 16.91
CA GLN A 326 13.18 6.96 17.52
C GLN A 326 12.00 7.88 17.86
N VAL A 327 10.78 7.46 17.53
CA VAL A 327 9.55 8.19 17.83
C VAL A 327 8.54 7.31 18.57
N PRO A 328 7.86 7.83 19.61
CA PRO A 328 6.81 7.11 20.34
C PRO A 328 5.45 7.15 19.62
N LEU A 329 5.43 6.95 18.30
CA LEU A 329 4.20 6.94 17.48
C LEU A 329 4.26 5.79 16.47
N ARG A 330 3.32 4.85 16.58
CA ARG A 330 3.22 3.75 15.61
C ARG A 330 2.41 4.20 14.40
N ALA A 331 3.00 5.00 13.51
CA ALA A 331 2.31 5.53 12.35
C ALA A 331 1.68 4.41 11.49
N ARG A 332 0.35 4.46 11.31
CA ARG A 332 -0.41 3.60 10.38
C ARG A 332 -0.67 4.29 9.04
N ALA A 333 -0.62 5.61 9.00
CA ALA A 333 -0.73 6.40 7.79
C ALA A 333 0.35 7.47 7.77
N MET A 334 0.90 7.76 6.59
CA MET A 334 2.00 8.71 6.43
C MET A 334 1.91 9.37 5.06
N ILE A 335 2.21 10.67 4.97
CA ILE A 335 2.24 11.40 3.70
C ILE A 335 3.33 12.48 3.70
N LEU A 336 4.02 12.63 2.58
CA LEU A 336 4.92 13.74 2.31
C LEU A 336 4.14 14.88 1.64
N ALA A 337 4.14 16.06 2.24
CA ALA A 337 3.45 17.25 1.75
C ALA A 337 4.43 18.43 1.65
N GLY A 338 5.25 18.41 0.61
CA GLY A 338 6.30 19.40 0.40
C GLY A 338 7.51 19.09 1.25
N ASP A 339 7.89 20.01 2.13
CA ASP A 339 9.01 19.86 3.07
C ASP A 339 8.60 19.28 4.44
N LYS A 340 7.37 18.76 4.53
CA LYS A 340 6.76 18.24 5.77
C LYS A 340 6.31 16.81 5.58
N LEU A 341 6.57 16.01 6.59
CA LEU A 341 6.10 14.63 6.69
C LEU A 341 5.03 14.57 7.78
N PHE A 342 3.83 14.13 7.39
CA PHE A 342 2.73 13.89 8.32
C PHE A 342 2.64 12.41 8.60
N LEU A 343 2.45 12.04 9.86
CA LEU A 343 2.32 10.66 10.30
C LEU A 343 1.19 10.56 11.33
N ALA A 344 0.32 9.56 11.18
CA ALA A 344 -0.84 9.36 12.02
C ALA A 344 -0.88 7.94 12.58
N GLY A 345 -1.11 7.78 13.88
CA GLY A 345 -1.18 6.47 14.52
C GLY A 345 -1.39 6.53 16.03
N PRO A 346 -1.48 5.37 16.70
CA PRO A 346 -1.56 5.32 18.16
C PRO A 346 -0.23 5.72 18.82
N PRO A 347 -0.29 6.29 20.04
CA PRO A 347 0.89 6.52 20.86
C PRO A 347 1.54 5.18 21.25
N ASP A 348 2.87 5.19 21.43
CA ASP A 348 3.62 4.01 21.87
C ASP A 348 3.53 3.82 23.40
N VAL A 349 2.40 3.33 23.88
CA VAL A 349 2.15 3.06 25.31
C VAL A 349 1.54 1.69 25.51
N VAL A 350 2.01 0.97 26.54
CA VAL A 350 1.50 -0.35 26.95
C VAL A 350 1.18 -0.30 28.45
N PRO A 351 -0.04 0.14 28.83
CA PRO A 351 -0.50 0.12 30.22
C PRO A 351 -0.48 -1.31 30.79
N GLU A 352 -0.09 -1.48 32.06
CA GLU A 352 -0.04 -2.80 32.71
C GLU A 352 -1.43 -3.46 32.84
N ASP A 353 -2.47 -2.65 33.04
CA ASP A 353 -3.85 -3.07 33.24
C ASP A 353 -4.64 -3.28 31.93
N ASP A 354 -4.22 -2.62 30.84
CA ASP A 354 -4.77 -2.79 29.50
C ASP A 354 -3.67 -2.70 28.43
N PRO A 355 -2.87 -3.77 28.22
CA PRO A 355 -1.73 -3.77 27.30
C PRO A 355 -2.09 -3.51 25.83
N TYR A 356 -3.35 -3.74 25.44
CA TYR A 356 -3.83 -3.55 24.06
C TYR A 356 -4.46 -2.18 23.82
N ALA A 357 -4.61 -1.34 24.85
CA ALA A 357 -5.36 -0.09 24.78
C ALA A 357 -4.94 0.83 23.62
N ALA A 358 -3.63 0.99 23.39
CA ALA A 358 -3.14 1.83 22.30
C ALA A 358 -3.36 1.18 20.93
N PHE A 359 -3.10 -0.13 20.82
CA PHE A 359 -3.21 -0.85 19.55
C PHE A 359 -4.64 -0.95 19.04
N GLU A 360 -5.61 -1.01 19.95
CA GLU A 360 -7.04 -1.08 19.67
C GLU A 360 -7.71 0.30 19.72
N GLY A 361 -6.94 1.38 19.83
CA GLY A 361 -7.43 2.76 19.71
C GLY A 361 -8.09 3.34 20.96
N ARG A 362 -8.18 2.59 22.06
CA ARG A 362 -8.72 3.06 23.36
C ARG A 362 -7.88 4.17 24.00
N ARG A 363 -6.67 4.44 23.50
CA ARG A 363 -5.84 5.61 23.90
C ARG A 363 -5.86 6.75 22.86
N GLY A 364 -6.82 6.71 21.93
CA GLY A 364 -6.89 7.63 20.81
C GLY A 364 -5.74 7.44 19.83
N ALA A 365 -5.60 8.39 18.92
CA ALA A 365 -4.48 8.47 17.99
C ALA A 365 -3.92 9.90 17.95
N GLN A 366 -2.81 10.07 17.26
CA GLN A 366 -2.16 11.36 17.08
C GLN A 366 -1.80 11.55 15.61
N LEU A 367 -1.97 12.77 15.11
CA LEU A 367 -1.43 13.26 13.84
C LEU A 367 -0.24 14.15 14.16
N TRP A 368 0.96 13.74 13.76
CA TRP A 368 2.17 14.56 13.90
C TRP A 368 2.54 15.18 12.56
N CYS A 369 3.08 16.40 12.61
CA CYS A 369 3.88 16.96 11.52
C CYS A 369 5.34 16.99 11.94
N VAL A 370 6.23 16.52 11.07
CA VAL A 370 7.68 16.65 11.25
C VAL A 370 8.30 17.33 10.02
N ALA A 371 9.43 18.00 10.20
CA ALA A 371 10.22 18.50 9.09
C ALA A 371 10.87 17.34 8.33
N ALA A 372 10.70 17.29 7.01
CA ALA A 372 11.28 16.24 6.18
C ALA A 372 12.82 16.33 6.11
N ALA A 373 13.39 17.50 6.39
CA ALA A 373 14.84 17.74 6.34
C ALA A 373 15.62 17.03 7.45
N ASP A 374 15.04 16.89 8.65
CA ASP A 374 15.75 16.39 9.84
C ASP A 374 14.89 15.53 10.78
N GLY A 375 13.61 15.33 10.46
CA GLY A 375 12.66 14.60 11.29
C GLY A 375 12.15 15.39 12.50
N LYS A 376 12.55 16.64 12.72
CA LYS A 376 12.14 17.40 13.90
C LYS A 376 10.63 17.57 13.94
N LYS A 377 10.01 17.18 15.07
CA LYS A 377 8.58 17.39 15.31
C LYS A 377 8.24 18.87 15.36
N LEU A 378 7.26 19.26 14.55
CA LEU A 378 6.77 20.63 14.40
C LEU A 378 5.48 20.83 15.18
N THR A 379 4.51 19.93 14.99
CA THR A 379 3.18 20.01 15.61
C THR A 379 2.64 18.62 15.93
N GLU A 380 1.61 18.58 16.76
CA GLU A 380 0.80 17.39 17.03
C GLU A 380 -0.67 17.77 17.17
N HIS A 381 -1.55 16.88 16.72
CA HIS A 381 -2.99 16.99 16.86
C HIS A 381 -3.54 15.67 17.37
N ALA A 382 -4.42 15.71 18.36
CA ALA A 382 -5.11 14.51 18.84
C ALA A 382 -6.16 14.07 17.83
N LEU A 383 -6.32 12.77 17.67
CA LEU A 383 -7.34 12.14 16.83
C LEU A 383 -8.22 11.26 17.71
N SER A 384 -9.53 11.29 17.46
CA SER A 384 -10.53 10.48 18.19
C SER A 384 -10.46 8.99 17.84
N SER A 385 -9.97 8.65 16.65
CA SER A 385 -9.98 7.29 16.10
C SER A 385 -8.66 6.96 15.42
N LEU A 386 -8.34 5.67 15.37
CA LEU A 386 -7.16 5.18 14.67
C LEU A 386 -7.30 5.42 13.16
N PRO A 387 -6.23 5.84 12.48
CA PRO A 387 -6.26 5.94 11.02
C PRO A 387 -6.28 4.55 10.37
N VAL A 388 -6.99 4.47 9.24
CA VAL A 388 -6.87 3.37 8.28
C VAL A 388 -5.40 3.26 7.84
N PHE A 389 -4.93 2.04 7.59
CA PHE A 389 -3.57 1.84 7.09
C PHE A 389 -3.40 2.52 5.73
N ASP A 390 -2.34 3.31 5.57
CA ASP A 390 -2.11 4.18 4.40
C ASP A 390 -3.26 5.18 4.13
N GLY A 391 -4.06 5.48 5.17
CA GLY A 391 -5.32 6.23 5.07
C GLY A 391 -5.21 7.75 5.00
N LEU A 392 -4.03 8.31 4.74
CA LEU A 392 -3.75 9.75 4.80
C LEU A 392 -3.26 10.27 3.45
N ILE A 393 -3.94 11.26 2.88
CA ILE A 393 -3.50 11.95 1.67
C ILE A 393 -3.34 13.44 1.92
N ALA A 394 -2.55 14.08 1.05
CA ALA A 394 -2.41 15.53 0.98
C ALA A 394 -2.76 16.00 -0.43
N ALA A 395 -3.73 16.90 -0.56
CA ALA A 395 -4.12 17.46 -1.85
C ALA A 395 -4.69 18.88 -1.69
N GLU A 396 -4.41 19.74 -2.66
CA GLU A 396 -4.93 21.12 -2.72
C GLU A 396 -4.75 21.93 -1.41
N GLY A 397 -3.60 21.76 -0.75
CA GLY A 397 -3.30 22.47 0.51
C GLY A 397 -3.86 21.83 1.78
N ARG A 398 -4.61 20.73 1.68
CA ARG A 398 -5.32 20.08 2.78
C ARG A 398 -4.84 18.66 3.03
N LEU A 399 -5.17 18.13 4.21
CA LEU A 399 -5.03 16.70 4.52
C LEU A 399 -6.41 16.05 4.59
N TYR A 400 -6.49 14.80 4.16
CA TYR A 400 -7.67 13.97 4.30
C TYR A 400 -7.28 12.65 4.92
N LEU A 401 -7.95 12.29 6.02
CA LEU A 401 -7.66 11.10 6.80
C LEU A 401 -8.90 10.21 6.89
N ALA A 402 -8.78 8.96 6.46
CA ALA A 402 -9.76 7.91 6.74
C ALA A 402 -9.43 7.21 8.07
N THR A 403 -10.44 7.00 8.91
CA THR A 403 -10.30 6.37 10.24
C THR A 403 -11.04 5.03 10.33
N LEU A 404 -10.65 4.19 11.29
CA LEU A 404 -11.14 2.80 11.43
C LEU A 404 -12.61 2.71 11.84
N ASP A 405 -13.18 3.77 12.42
CA ASP A 405 -14.61 3.92 12.72
C ASP A 405 -15.46 4.35 11.51
N GLY A 406 -14.83 4.57 10.35
CA GLY A 406 -15.54 4.91 9.11
C GLY A 406 -15.77 6.39 8.91
N THR A 407 -14.99 7.25 9.59
CA THR A 407 -15.04 8.69 9.43
C THR A 407 -13.97 9.16 8.45
N LEU A 408 -14.32 10.11 7.58
CA LEU A 408 -13.37 10.85 6.76
C LEU A 408 -13.21 12.25 7.36
N VAL A 409 -11.98 12.62 7.69
CA VAL A 409 -11.65 13.90 8.33
C VAL A 409 -10.83 14.75 7.38
N CYS A 410 -11.22 16.01 7.18
CA CYS A 410 -10.46 16.99 6.41
C CYS A 410 -9.80 18.00 7.35
N PHE A 411 -8.50 18.24 7.13
CA PHE A 411 -7.73 19.26 7.85
C PHE A 411 -7.24 20.35 6.89
N ASP A 412 -7.22 21.59 7.38
CA ASP A 412 -6.68 22.75 6.67
C ASP A 412 -5.93 23.66 7.66
N ALA A 413 -5.20 24.64 7.14
CA ALA A 413 -4.58 25.66 7.97
C ALA A 413 -5.64 26.42 8.78
N PRO A 414 -5.34 26.82 10.03
CA PRO A 414 -6.20 27.71 10.79
C PRO A 414 -6.51 28.99 10.00
N ALA A 415 -7.77 29.43 10.04
CA ALA A 415 -8.14 30.70 9.43
C ALA A 415 -7.28 31.82 10.05
N ARG A 416 -6.59 32.60 9.21
CA ARG A 416 -5.85 33.79 9.69
C ARG A 416 -6.88 34.75 10.31
N ARG A 417 -6.78 34.95 11.63
CA ARG A 417 -7.62 35.89 12.37
C ARG A 417 -7.34 37.33 11.99
#